data_AF-A0A7G6YCU1-F1
#
_entry.id   AF-A0A7G6YCU1-F1
#
_cell.length_a   1.000
_cell.length_b   1.000
_cell.length_c   1.000
_cell.angle_alpha   90.00
_cell.angle_beta   90.00
_cell.angle_gamma   90.00
#
_symmetry.space_group_name_H-M   'P 1'
#
loop_
_entity.id
_entity.type
_entity.pdbx_description
1 polymer ?
#
loop_
_entity_poly.entity_id
_entity_poly.type
_entity_poly.pdbx_seq_one_letter_code
_entity_poly.pdbx_strand_id
1 'polypeptide(L)'
;MSASELEMSSVRYPYRGRIFHVEKKAPGEWVVLDETHAELGRLVRVSAEGEEHEPVFGAVPIGYVETLHEGSDWKFLVASLINEALDEEPAATGNQGQA
;
A
#
# COMPACT_ATOMS: atom_id res chain seq x y z
N MET A 1 9.55 -7.88 12.94
CA MET A 1 8.70 -6.76 12.54
C MET A 1 7.27 -7.29 12.55
N SER A 2 6.51 -7.05 13.62
CA SER A 2 5.17 -7.61 13.86
C SER A 2 4.07 -6.60 13.53
N ALA A 3 2.81 -7.04 13.40
CA ALA A 3 1.63 -6.17 13.24
C ALA A 3 1.54 -5.06 14.32
N SER A 4 2.17 -5.26 15.47
CA SER A 4 2.27 -4.28 16.55
C SER A 4 3.01 -3.00 16.15
N GLU A 5 3.94 -3.04 15.19
CA GLU A 5 4.70 -1.86 14.75
C GLU A 5 3.83 -0.88 13.94
N LEU A 6 2.92 -1.41 13.11
CA LEU A 6 1.94 -0.62 12.38
C LEU A 6 0.99 0.14 13.31
N GLU A 7 0.64 -0.47 14.45
CA GLU A 7 -0.32 0.12 15.39
C GLU A 7 0.26 1.32 16.18
N MET A 8 1.58 1.50 16.20
CA MET A 8 2.27 2.48 17.07
C MET A 8 2.62 3.83 16.43
N SER A 9 2.93 3.92 15.12
CA SER A 9 3.16 5.19 14.37
C SER A 9 3.61 4.95 12.92
N SER A 10 4.01 6.01 12.20
CA SER A 10 4.61 6.01 10.86
C SER A 10 5.83 5.06 10.75
N VAL A 11 5.78 4.12 9.81
CA VAL A 11 6.85 3.18 9.52
C VAL A 11 7.59 3.60 8.25
N ARG A 12 8.91 3.75 8.34
CA ARG A 12 9.76 3.90 7.15
C ARG A 12 9.93 2.55 6.48
N TYR A 13 9.65 2.48 5.20
CA TYR A 13 9.69 1.27 4.39
C TYR A 13 10.70 1.43 3.24
N PRO A 14 11.96 0.97 3.42
CA PRO A 14 12.95 0.98 2.35
C PRO A 14 12.58 -0.05 1.26
N TYR A 15 12.45 0.39 0.01
CA TYR A 15 12.09 -0.48 -1.10
C TYR A 15 12.66 0.04 -2.42
N ARG A 16 13.23 -0.85 -3.24
CA ARG A 16 13.85 -0.53 -4.55
C ARG A 16 14.79 0.71 -4.53
N GLY A 17 15.55 0.87 -3.44
CA GLY A 17 16.50 1.98 -3.28
C GLY A 17 15.88 3.32 -2.88
N ARG A 18 14.57 3.38 -2.63
CA ARG A 18 13.84 4.56 -2.16
C ARG A 18 13.27 4.31 -0.76
N ILE A 19 12.81 5.36 -0.09
CA ILE A 19 12.16 5.28 1.22
C ILE A 19 10.71 5.69 1.06
N PHE A 20 9.81 4.79 1.43
CA PHE A 20 8.38 5.01 1.51
C PHE A 20 7.95 5.11 2.97
N HIS A 21 6.72 5.56 3.18
CA HIS A 21 6.14 5.72 4.49
C HIS A 21 4.82 4.97 4.58
N VAL A 22 4.61 4.24 5.67
CA VAL A 22 3.32 3.63 6.00
C VAL A 22 2.79 4.30 7.24
N GLU A 23 1.76 5.12 7.10
CA GLU A 23 1.25 5.97 8.17
C GLU A 23 -0.13 5.53 8.63
N LYS A 24 -0.29 5.34 9.94
CA LYS A 24 -1.59 5.06 10.53
C LYS A 24 -2.50 6.27 10.41
N LYS A 25 -3.68 6.09 9.82
CA LYS A 25 -4.73 7.13 9.73
C LYS A 25 -5.83 6.90 10.75
N ALA A 26 -6.23 5.65 10.91
CA ALA A 26 -7.26 5.23 11.86
C ALA A 26 -6.93 3.82 12.40
N PRO A 27 -7.62 3.34 13.44
CA PRO A 27 -7.47 1.95 13.88
C PRO A 27 -7.76 0.97 12.74
N GLY A 28 -6.75 0.17 12.35
CA GLY A 28 -6.89 -0.76 11.24
C GLY A 28 -6.79 -0.12 9.84
N GLU A 29 -6.40 1.15 9.72
CA GLU A 29 -6.22 1.79 8.42
C GLU A 29 -4.90 2.57 8.36
N TRP A 30 -4.12 2.28 7.33
CA TRP A 30 -2.85 2.92 7.04
C TRP A 30 -2.82 3.41 5.60
N VAL A 31 -2.11 4.51 5.39
CA VAL A 31 -1.81 5.03 4.06
C VAL A 31 -0.37 4.69 3.70
N VAL A 32 -0.13 4.36 2.44
CA VAL A 32 1.22 4.19 1.88
C VAL A 32 1.56 5.45 1.10
N LEU A 33 2.71 6.04 1.41
CA LEU A 33 3.15 7.32 0.84
C LEU A 33 4.55 7.18 0.24
N ASP A 34 4.81 7.95 -0.81
CA ASP A 34 6.16 8.12 -1.35
C ASP A 34 7.02 9.09 -0.52
N GLU A 35 8.25 9.35 -0.99
CA GLU A 35 9.18 10.27 -0.32
C GLU A 35 8.70 11.74 -0.30
N THR A 36 7.80 12.12 -1.21
CA THR A 36 7.17 13.44 -1.28
C THR A 36 5.89 13.54 -0.45
N HIS A 37 5.51 12.44 0.21
CA HIS A 37 4.24 12.25 0.92
C HIS A 37 3.01 12.24 0.02
N ALA A 38 3.17 11.87 -1.26
CA ALA A 38 2.06 11.57 -2.15
C ALA A 38 1.49 10.18 -1.84
N GLU A 39 0.16 10.05 -1.87
CA GLU A 39 -0.52 8.78 -1.58
C GLU A 39 -0.40 7.79 -2.74
N LEU A 40 0.02 6.57 -2.43
CA LEU A 40 0.15 5.46 -3.36
C LEU A 40 -0.96 4.41 -3.17
N GLY A 41 -1.65 4.46 -2.04
CA GLY A 41 -2.76 3.57 -1.72
C GLY A 41 -2.91 3.38 -0.21
N ARG A 42 -3.79 2.45 0.16
CA ARG A 42 -4.16 2.19 1.56
C ARG A 42 -3.99 0.72 1.90
N LEU A 43 -3.52 0.47 3.11
CA LEU A 43 -3.53 -0.82 3.75
C LEU A 43 -4.64 -0.81 4.80
N VAL A 44 -5.57 -1.76 4.73
CA VAL A 44 -6.68 -1.89 5.68
C VAL A 44 -6.63 -3.22 6.40
N ARG A 45 -7.01 -3.27 7.67
CA ARG A 45 -7.20 -4.53 8.40
C ARG A 45 -8.58 -5.09 8.07
N VAL A 46 -8.61 -6.23 7.39
CA VAL A 46 -9.82 -6.94 7.00
C VAL A 46 -10.32 -7.83 8.13
N SER A 47 -9.41 -8.51 8.82
CA SER A 47 -9.72 -9.29 10.01
C SER A 47 -8.69 -9.06 11.11
N ALA A 48 -9.14 -8.98 12.36
CA ALA A 48 -8.25 -8.92 13.52
C ALA A 48 -7.63 -10.28 13.86
N GLU A 49 -8.26 -11.38 13.43
CA GLU A 49 -7.86 -12.75 13.74
C GLU A 49 -8.20 -13.64 12.53
N GLY A 50 -7.18 -13.97 11.73
CA GLY A 50 -7.27 -14.88 10.59
C GLY A 50 -7.10 -16.35 11.00
N GLU A 51 -6.93 -17.24 10.02
CA GLU A 51 -6.85 -18.70 10.24
C GLU A 51 -5.72 -19.13 11.18
N GLU A 52 -4.63 -18.35 11.24
CA GLU A 52 -3.46 -18.60 12.11
C GLU A 52 -3.42 -17.68 13.35
N HIS A 53 -4.56 -17.07 13.71
CA HIS A 53 -4.64 -16.02 14.74
C HIS A 53 -3.81 -14.76 14.43
N GLU A 54 -3.40 -14.60 13.18
CA GLU A 54 -2.71 -13.41 12.69
C GLU A 54 -3.71 -12.43 12.06
N PRO A 55 -3.51 -11.10 12.20
CA PRO A 55 -4.36 -10.13 11.53
C PRO A 55 -4.23 -10.26 10.01
N VAL A 56 -5.36 -10.18 9.32
CA VAL A 56 -5.43 -10.16 7.86
C VAL A 56 -5.56 -8.72 7.40
N PHE A 57 -4.69 -8.33 6.48
CA PHE A 57 -4.69 -7.02 5.87
C PHE A 57 -5.11 -7.11 4.42
N GLY A 58 -5.54 -5.99 3.84
CA GLY A 58 -5.88 -5.82 2.45
C GLY A 58 -5.23 -4.58 1.86
N ALA A 59 -4.77 -4.70 0.62
CA ALA A 59 -4.22 -3.61 -0.18
C ALA A 59 -5.32 -2.98 -1.05
N VAL A 60 -5.52 -1.66 -0.92
CA VAL A 60 -6.49 -0.87 -1.69
C VAL A 60 -5.72 0.21 -2.47
N PRO A 61 -5.50 0.05 -3.79
CA PRO A 61 -4.83 1.06 -4.59
C PRO A 61 -5.63 2.37 -4.71
N ILE A 62 -5.00 3.42 -5.22
CA ILE A 62 -5.65 4.71 -5.48
C ILE A 62 -6.81 4.54 -6.47
N GLY A 63 -7.97 5.10 -6.15
CA GLY A 63 -9.17 5.03 -7.00
C GLY A 63 -9.99 3.74 -6.83
N TYR A 64 -9.49 2.75 -6.09
CA TYR A 64 -10.20 1.52 -5.78
C TYR A 64 -11.00 1.65 -4.48
N VAL A 65 -12.12 0.94 -4.44
CA VAL A 65 -12.99 0.83 -3.25
C VAL A 65 -12.79 -0.50 -2.52
N GLU A 66 -12.35 -1.53 -3.24
CA GLU A 66 -12.16 -2.90 -2.74
C GLU A 66 -10.66 -3.27 -2.67
N THR A 67 -10.36 -4.32 -1.91
CA THR A 67 -9.02 -4.90 -1.77
C THR A 67 -8.64 -5.70 -3.01
N LEU A 68 -7.44 -5.48 -3.56
CA LEU A 68 -6.90 -6.31 -4.65
C LEU A 68 -6.18 -7.55 -4.14
N HIS A 69 -5.52 -7.41 -2.99
CA HIS A 69 -4.75 -8.47 -2.36
C HIS A 69 -5.03 -8.47 -0.87
N GLU A 70 -5.12 -9.66 -0.29
CA GLU A 70 -5.32 -9.84 1.16
C GLU A 70 -4.34 -10.89 1.70
N GLY A 71 -3.93 -10.72 2.96
CA GLY A 71 -3.05 -11.65 3.65
C GLY A 71 -2.45 -11.08 4.93
N SER A 72 -1.75 -11.93 5.68
CA SER A 72 -1.10 -11.55 6.94
C SER A 72 0.22 -10.81 6.75
N ASP A 73 0.89 -10.99 5.60
CA ASP A 73 2.13 -10.27 5.27
C ASP A 73 1.84 -8.88 4.69
N TRP A 74 1.63 -7.92 5.59
CA TRP A 74 1.41 -6.53 5.22
C TRP A 74 2.56 -5.91 4.42
N LYS A 75 3.80 -6.40 4.55
CA LYS A 75 4.94 -5.83 3.81
C LYS A 75 4.88 -6.19 2.34
N PHE A 76 4.43 -7.40 2.04
CA PHE A 76 4.14 -7.81 0.67
C PHE A 76 3.03 -6.94 0.07
N LEU A 77 1.97 -6.70 0.82
CA LEU A 77 0.85 -5.84 0.40
C LEU A 77 1.28 -4.37 0.17
N VAL A 78 2.19 -3.84 1.00
CA VAL A 78 2.76 -2.51 0.78
C VAL A 78 3.64 -2.48 -0.47
N ALA A 79 4.46 -3.52 -0.70
CA ALA A 79 5.25 -3.63 -1.91
C ALA A 79 4.39 -3.71 -3.18
N SER A 80 3.24 -4.42 -3.14
CA SER A 80 2.33 -4.49 -4.27
C SER A 80 1.69 -3.13 -4.57
N LEU A 81 1.24 -2.39 -3.55
CA LEU A 81 0.74 -1.02 -3.72
C LEU A 81 1.79 -0.08 -4.35
N ILE A 82 3.05 -0.18 -3.89
CA ILE A 82 4.13 0.63 -4.46
C ILE A 82 4.38 0.24 -5.92
N ASN A 83 4.43 -1.05 -6.25
CA ASN A 83 4.66 -1.47 -7.63
C ASN A 83 3.49 -1.06 -8.54
N GLU A 84 2.24 -1.24 -8.11
CA GLU A 84 1.06 -0.80 -8.87
C GLU A 84 1.15 0.70 -9.19
N ALA A 85 1.46 1.54 -8.19
CA ALA A 85 1.56 2.98 -8.38
C ALA A 85 2.78 3.43 -9.23
N LEU A 86 3.84 2.63 -9.30
CA LEU A 86 5.02 2.92 -10.12
C LEU A 86 4.92 2.36 -11.54
N ASP A 87 4.20 1.24 -11.69
CA ASP A 87 4.00 0.53 -12.96
C ASP A 87 2.76 1.05 -13.70
N GLU A 88 1.88 1.84 -13.05
CA GLU A 88 1.02 2.82 -13.71
C GLU A 88 1.90 3.86 -14.42
N GLU A 89 2.48 3.47 -15.57
CA GLU A 89 3.03 4.41 -16.53
C GLU A 89 1.98 5.51 -16.75
N PRO A 90 2.36 6.80 -16.77
CA PRO A 90 1.42 7.83 -17.18
C PRO A 90 0.96 7.41 -18.56
N ALA A 91 -0.34 7.08 -18.69
CA ALA A 91 -0.94 6.71 -19.96
C ALA A 91 -0.38 7.70 -20.98
N ALA A 92 0.48 7.21 -21.87
CA ALA A 92 1.11 8.07 -22.85
C ALA A 92 -0.06 8.73 -23.56
N THR A 93 -0.24 10.03 -23.34
CA THR A 93 -0.99 10.89 -24.25
C THR A 93 -0.21 10.87 -25.56
N GLY A 94 -0.31 9.77 -26.28
CA GLY A 94 0.05 9.60 -27.66
C GLY A 94 -1.01 10.29 -28.49
N ASN A 95 -1.18 11.58 -28.29
CA ASN A 95 -1.68 12.43 -29.36
C ASN A 95 -0.42 12.94 -30.07
N GLN A 96 -0.09 12.32 -31.21
CA GLN A 96 0.25 13.01 -32.46
C GLN A 96 0.65 12.03 -33.57
N GLY A 97 -0.19 11.96 -34.62
CA GLY A 97 0.28 11.97 -36.00
C GLY A 97 0.13 10.69 -36.84
N GLN A 98 -0.36 10.91 -38.07
CA GLN A 98 -0.29 10.07 -39.29
C GLN A 98 -1.44 9.06 -39.48
N ALA A 99 -2.17 9.02 -40.59
CA ALA A 99 -2.04 9.67 -41.91
C ALA A 99 -3.43 9.82 -42.57
#